data_AF-A0AAW1KMB0-F1
#
_entry.id   AF-A0AAW1KMB0-F1
#
_cell.length_a   1.000
_cell.length_b   1.000
_cell.length_c   1.000
_cell.angle_alpha   90.00
_cell.angle_beta   90.00
_cell.angle_gamma   90.00
#
_symmetry.space_group_name_H-M   'P 1'
#
loop_
_entity.id
_entity.type
_entity.pdbx_description
1 polymer ?
#
loop_
_entity_poly.entity_id
_entity_poly.type
_entity_poly.pdbx_seq_one_letter_code
_entity_poly.pdbx_strand_id
1 'polypeptide(L)'
;MGSEKKKEFIEQQYVKRYLTFYQKRNPTTPQEIAYNTLHKRERVIIERCFGQLKRRFPVLQHQIRLNIDKIPSVIVSAVVLHNVAKYLNDQLPNDEEEVAAEDHDGEEVVEDNDELNNDRQRGQQRREEIKNIIFQLQL
;
A
#
# COMPACT_ATOMS: atom_id res chain seq x y z
N MET A 1 4.65 -27.71 -1.35
CA MET A 1 4.54 -26.93 -0.09
C MET A 1 5.45 -25.69 -0.02
N GLY A 2 6.62 -25.66 -0.70
CA GLY A 2 7.53 -24.50 -0.68
C GLY A 2 7.28 -23.40 -1.74
N SER A 3 6.50 -23.67 -2.79
CA SER A 3 6.25 -22.72 -3.89
C SER A 3 5.15 -21.70 -3.59
N GLU A 4 4.09 -22.10 -2.88
CA GLU A 4 3.00 -21.20 -2.48
C GLU A 4 3.46 -20.19 -1.44
N LYS A 5 4.17 -20.64 -0.39
CA LYS A 5 4.73 -19.74 0.63
C LYS A 5 5.69 -18.70 0.03
N LYS A 6 6.46 -19.06 -1.00
CA LYS A 6 7.38 -18.14 -1.69
C LYS A 6 6.62 -17.10 -2.53
N LYS A 7 5.50 -17.48 -3.17
CA LYS A 7 4.66 -16.54 -3.93
C LYS A 7 3.91 -15.58 -3.00
N GLU A 8 3.38 -16.10 -1.90
CA GLU A 8 2.70 -15.31 -0.88
C GLU A 8 3.67 -14.31 -0.23
N PHE A 9 4.89 -14.74 0.07
CA PHE A 9 5.97 -13.87 0.52
C PHE A 9 6.33 -12.80 -0.53
N ILE A 10 6.44 -13.15 -1.81
CA ILE A 10 6.75 -12.20 -2.89
C ILE A 10 5.62 -11.19 -3.08
N GLU A 11 4.36 -11.60 -3.07
CA GLU A 11 3.21 -10.68 -3.20
C GLU A 11 3.09 -9.75 -2.00
N GLN A 12 3.26 -10.27 -0.78
CA GLN A 12 3.35 -9.43 0.40
C GLN A 12 4.54 -8.48 0.32
N GLN A 13 5.70 -8.96 -0.15
CA GLN A 13 6.89 -8.15 -0.34
C GLN A 13 6.69 -7.06 -1.39
N TYR A 14 5.97 -7.31 -2.49
CA TYR A 14 5.67 -6.30 -3.51
C TYR A 14 4.66 -5.27 -3.01
N VAL A 15 3.55 -5.68 -2.38
CA VAL A 15 2.58 -4.75 -1.79
C VAL A 15 3.26 -3.87 -0.73
N LYS A 16 4.12 -4.48 0.07
CA LYS A 16 4.99 -3.79 1.02
C LYS A 16 5.98 -2.89 0.28
N ARG A 17 6.65 -3.31 -0.80
CA ARG A 17 7.59 -2.49 -1.58
C ARG A 17 6.92 -1.25 -2.22
N TYR A 18 5.67 -1.34 -2.67
CA TYR A 18 4.98 -0.18 -3.24
C TYR A 18 4.45 0.79 -2.15
N LEU A 19 4.23 0.33 -0.92
CA LEU A 19 3.69 1.13 0.19
C LEU A 19 4.70 1.49 1.31
N THR A 20 5.88 0.85 1.37
CA THR A 20 6.77 0.86 2.56
C THR A 20 8.03 1.70 2.40
N PHE A 21 8.31 2.29 1.24
CA PHE A 21 9.69 2.68 1.01
C PHE A 21 10.21 3.90 1.78
N TYR A 22 9.39 4.71 2.47
CA TYR A 22 9.91 6.02 2.88
C TYR A 22 9.34 6.61 4.17
N GLN A 23 9.15 5.81 5.23
CA GLN A 23 9.23 6.40 6.57
C GLN A 23 10.70 6.71 6.86
N LYS A 24 11.03 7.94 7.27
CA LYS A 24 12.39 8.21 7.74
C LYS A 24 12.58 7.44 9.04
N ARG A 25 13.50 6.47 9.08
CA ARG A 25 13.68 5.55 10.22
C ARG A 25 13.87 6.28 11.56
N ASN A 26 14.66 7.35 11.53
CA ASN A 26 14.92 8.20 12.69
C ASN A 26 14.51 9.65 12.35
N PRO A 27 13.21 9.99 12.51
CA PRO A 27 12.76 11.37 12.31
C PRO A 27 13.32 12.22 13.45
N THR A 28 14.14 13.21 13.11
CA THR A 28 14.79 14.08 14.11
C THR A 28 14.15 15.46 14.16
N THR A 29 13.49 15.87 13.07
CA THR A 29 12.82 17.17 12.97
C THR A 29 11.31 17.02 13.20
N PRO A 30 10.63 18.05 13.75
CA PRO A 30 9.17 18.05 13.90
C PRO A 30 8.42 17.77 12.59
N GLN A 31 8.94 18.29 11.46
CA GLN A 31 8.43 18.06 10.11
C GLN A 31 8.42 16.56 9.75
N GLU A 32 9.50 15.86 10.06
CA GLU A 32 9.65 14.43 9.77
C GLU A 32 8.76 13.57 10.67
N ILE A 33 8.61 13.96 11.94
CA ILE A 33 7.72 13.29 12.88
C ILE A 33 6.26 13.42 12.41
N ALA A 34 5.84 14.63 12.04
CA ALA A 34 4.50 14.90 11.53
C ALA A 34 4.21 14.10 10.24
N TYR A 35 5.14 14.15 9.27
CA TYR A 35 5.04 13.38 8.05
C TYR A 35 4.94 11.87 8.32
N ASN A 36 5.84 11.30 9.14
CA ASN A 36 5.82 9.87 9.43
C ASN A 36 4.51 9.47 10.13
N THR A 37 4.00 10.30 11.04
CA THR A 37 2.77 10.01 11.79
C THR A 37 1.56 9.99 10.87
N LEU A 38 1.42 11.02 10.03
CA LEU A 38 0.34 11.09 9.05
C LEU A 38 0.46 9.98 8.00
N HIS A 39 1.66 9.76 7.49
CA HIS A 39 1.90 8.73 6.48
C HIS A 39 1.57 7.33 7.00
N LYS A 40 1.92 7.01 8.26
CA LYS A 40 1.51 5.76 8.92
C LYS A 40 0.00 5.62 8.98
N ARG A 41 -0.70 6.67 9.45
CA ARG A 41 -2.16 6.67 9.55
C ARG A 41 -2.82 6.43 8.20
N GLU A 42 -2.42 7.17 7.17
CA GLU A 42 -2.98 7.05 5.82
C GLU A 42 -2.69 5.68 5.21
N ARG A 43 -1.48 5.15 5.43
CA ARG A 43 -1.11 3.80 4.98
C ARG A 43 -2.04 2.74 5.56
N VAL A 44 -2.33 2.80 6.86
CA VAL A 44 -3.25 1.86 7.52
C VAL A 44 -4.63 1.90 6.86
N ILE A 45 -5.13 3.08 6.51
CA ILE A 45 -6.42 3.24 5.82
C ILE A 45 -6.38 2.58 4.44
N ILE A 46 -5.34 2.85 3.64
CA ILE A 46 -5.18 2.29 2.30
C ILE A 46 -5.03 0.77 2.32
N GLU A 47 -4.21 0.24 3.23
CA GLU A 47 -4.04 -1.21 3.40
C GLU A 47 -5.34 -1.89 3.81
N ARG A 48 -6.12 -1.28 4.72
CA ARG A 48 -7.46 -1.74 5.10
C ARG A 48 -8.40 -1.75 3.89
N CYS A 49 -8.43 -0.69 3.08
CA CYS A 49 -9.24 -0.63 1.85
C CYS A 49 -8.88 -1.76 0.87
N PHE A 50 -7.58 -2.00 0.62
CA PHE A 50 -7.16 -3.09 -0.26
C PHE A 50 -7.46 -4.47 0.34
N GLY A 51 -7.35 -4.63 1.66
CA GLY A 51 -7.75 -5.84 2.38
C GLY A 51 -9.23 -6.16 2.17
N GLN A 52 -10.11 -5.18 2.38
CA GLN A 52 -11.56 -5.32 2.15
C GLN A 52 -11.87 -5.62 0.68
N LEU A 53 -11.20 -4.93 -0.26
CA LEU A 53 -11.39 -5.16 -1.70
C LEU A 53 -11.02 -6.60 -2.10
N LYS A 54 -9.88 -7.11 -1.64
CA LYS A 54 -9.42 -8.48 -1.94
C LYS A 54 -10.29 -9.55 -1.29
N ARG A 55 -10.78 -9.34 -0.07
CA ARG A 55 -11.75 -10.23 0.60
C ARG A 55 -13.06 -10.29 -0.17
N ARG A 56 -13.55 -9.16 -0.66
CA ARG A 56 -14.80 -9.10 -1.45
C ARG A 56 -14.69 -9.75 -2.81
N PHE A 57 -13.55 -9.55 -3.47
CA PHE A 57 -13.31 -10.03 -4.83
C PHE A 57 -12.08 -10.96 -4.84
N PRO A 58 -12.25 -12.26 -4.52
CA PRO A 58 -11.14 -13.23 -4.46
C PRO A 58 -10.32 -13.35 -5.75
N VAL A 59 -10.87 -12.90 -6.89
CA VAL A 59 -10.16 -12.76 -8.17
C VAL A 59 -8.93 -11.86 -8.05
N LEU A 60 -8.90 -10.91 -7.10
CA LEU A 60 -7.78 -10.02 -6.83
C LEU A 60 -6.78 -10.57 -5.80
N GLN A 61 -7.12 -11.69 -5.14
CA GLN A 61 -6.25 -12.35 -4.16
C GLN A 61 -5.43 -13.48 -4.77
N HIS A 62 -5.91 -14.07 -5.87
CA HIS A 62 -5.29 -15.23 -6.49
C HIS A 62 -4.76 -14.88 -7.89
N GLN A 63 -3.94 -15.79 -8.43
CA GLN A 63 -3.46 -15.68 -9.80
C GLN A 63 -4.62 -15.61 -10.79
N ILE A 64 -4.73 -14.48 -11.49
CA ILE A 64 -5.75 -14.26 -12.52
C ILE A 64 -5.40 -15.07 -13.77
N ARG A 65 -6.27 -15.99 -14.16
CA ARG A 65 -6.16 -16.80 -15.39
C ARG A 65 -6.91 -16.17 -16.58
N LEU A 66 -6.85 -14.85 -16.68
CA LEU A 66 -7.44 -14.07 -17.77
C LEU A 66 -6.33 -13.50 -18.63
N ASN A 67 -6.66 -13.20 -19.90
CA ASN A 67 -5.76 -12.46 -20.76
C ASN A 67 -5.38 -11.12 -20.10
N ILE A 68 -4.11 -10.73 -20.22
CA ILE A 68 -3.56 -9.53 -19.58
C ILE A 68 -4.37 -8.28 -19.95
N ASP A 69 -4.86 -8.21 -21.17
CA ASP A 69 -5.70 -7.11 -21.67
C ASP A 69 -6.99 -6.91 -20.87
N LYS A 70 -7.49 -7.96 -20.21
CA LYS A 70 -8.72 -7.92 -19.41
C LYS A 70 -8.47 -7.56 -17.94
N ILE A 71 -7.23 -7.71 -17.46
CA ILE A 71 -6.90 -7.48 -16.04
C ILE A 71 -7.27 -6.06 -15.59
N PRO A 72 -6.96 -4.97 -16.34
CA PRO A 72 -7.35 -3.62 -15.91
C PRO A 72 -8.87 -3.46 -15.77
N SER A 73 -9.63 -4.04 -16.71
CA SER A 73 -11.10 -3.99 -16.67
C SER A 73 -11.68 -4.70 -15.46
N VAL A 74 -11.09 -5.84 -15.07
CA VAL A 74 -11.49 -6.59 -13.87
C VAL A 74 -11.20 -5.81 -12.59
N ILE A 75 -10.01 -5.20 -12.50
CA ILE A 75 -9.63 -4.37 -11.35
C ILE A 75 -10.59 -3.18 -11.21
N VAL A 76 -10.83 -2.43 -12.29
CA VAL A 76 -11.75 -1.29 -12.26
C VAL A 76 -13.17 -1.72 -11.88
N SER A 77 -13.66 -2.81 -12.46
CA SER A 77 -14.99 -3.34 -12.13
C SER A 77 -15.11 -3.72 -10.66
N ALA A 78 -14.08 -4.38 -10.09
CA ALA A 78 -14.07 -4.73 -8.67
C ALA A 78 -14.10 -3.49 -7.76
N VAL A 79 -13.35 -2.43 -8.10
CA VAL A 79 -13.35 -1.16 -7.34
C VAL A 79 -14.72 -0.47 -7.44
N VAL A 80 -15.32 -0.41 -8.63
CA VAL A 80 -16.65 0.20 -8.82
C VAL A 80 -17.70 -0.56 -8.02
N LEU A 81 -17.71 -1.90 -8.12
CA LEU A 81 -18.64 -2.74 -7.38
C LEU A 81 -18.44 -2.64 -5.85
N HIS A 82 -17.18 -2.52 -5.39
CA HIS A 82 -16.88 -2.27 -3.99
C HIS A 82 -17.53 -0.97 -3.50
N ASN A 83 -17.38 0.12 -4.26
CA ASN A 83 -17.93 1.43 -3.93
C ASN A 83 -19.46 1.42 -3.90
N VAL A 84 -20.08 0.77 -4.90
CA VAL A 84 -21.54 0.60 -4.95
C VAL A 84 -22.02 -0.16 -3.72
N ALA A 85 -21.34 -1.23 -3.34
CA ALA A 85 -21.74 -2.01 -2.20
C ALA A 85 -21.56 -1.28 -0.86
N LYS A 86 -20.49 -0.47 -0.71
CA LYS A 86 -20.35 0.46 0.42
C LYS A 86 -21.50 1.47 0.47
N TYR A 87 -21.88 2.04 -0.68
CA TYR A 87 -23.01 2.96 -0.77
C TYR A 87 -24.35 2.31 -0.36
N LEU A 88 -24.53 1.03 -0.68
CA LEU A 88 -25.71 0.26 -0.31
C LEU A 88 -25.66 -0.32 1.12
N ASN A 89 -24.60 -0.04 1.90
CA ASN A 89 -24.33 -0.64 3.21
C ASN A 89 -24.29 -2.19 3.18
N ASP A 90 -23.89 -2.77 2.05
CA ASP A 90 -23.65 -4.21 1.91
C ASP A 90 -22.24 -4.52 2.44
N GLN A 91 -22.16 -4.71 3.76
CA GLN A 91 -20.93 -5.02 4.48
C GLN A 91 -20.64 -6.52 4.48
N LEU A 92 -19.37 -6.89 4.31
CA LEU A 92 -18.94 -8.27 4.51
C LEU A 92 -18.83 -8.58 6.00
N PRO A 93 -19.04 -9.85 6.41
CA PRO A 93 -18.67 -10.30 7.74
C PRO A 93 -17.21 -9.94 8.03
N ASN A 94 -16.94 -9.32 9.19
CA ASN A 94 -15.61 -8.86 9.65
C ASN A 94 -15.01 -7.66 8.90
N ASP A 95 -15.82 -6.82 8.26
CA ASP A 95 -15.36 -5.53 7.69
C ASP A 95 -14.85 -4.55 8.78
N GLU A 96 -15.27 -4.74 10.03
CA GLU A 96 -14.93 -3.92 11.20
C GLU A 96 -13.69 -4.39 11.98
N GLU A 97 -13.14 -5.58 11.69
CA GLU A 97 -11.95 -6.05 12.39
C GLU A 97 -10.76 -5.13 12.06
N GLU A 98 -10.38 -4.28 13.02
CA GLU A 98 -9.09 -3.59 13.00
C GLU A 98 -8.00 -4.65 12.93
N VAL A 99 -7.51 -4.94 11.73
CA VAL A 99 -6.17 -5.47 11.60
C VAL A 99 -5.24 -4.39 12.15
N ALA A 100 -4.77 -4.61 13.37
CA ALA A 100 -3.55 -4.01 13.85
C ALA A 100 -2.50 -4.34 12.78
N ALA A 101 -2.11 -3.34 12.01
CA ALA A 101 -0.99 -3.48 11.09
C ALA A 101 0.21 -3.82 11.99
N GLU A 102 0.62 -5.09 11.99
CA GLU A 102 1.90 -5.45 12.58
C GLU A 102 2.97 -4.77 11.71
N ASP A 103 3.55 -3.68 12.24
CA ASP A 103 4.68 -2.94 11.67
C ASP A 103 5.85 -3.91 11.55
N HIS A 104 5.89 -4.69 10.47
CA HIS A 104 7.00 -5.56 10.18
C HIS A 104 8.02 -4.71 9.43
N ASP A 105 8.88 -4.01 10.17
CA ASP A 105 10.05 -3.24 9.68
C ASP A 105 11.11 -4.18 9.07
N GLY A 106 10.74 -4.89 8.02
CA GLY A 106 11.63 -5.79 7.29
C GLY A 106 12.70 -4.98 6.57
N GLU A 107 13.95 -5.12 7.01
CA GLU A 107 15.12 -4.64 6.30
C GLU A 107 15.24 -5.34 4.94
N GLU A 108 15.10 -4.58 3.86
CA GLU A 108 15.61 -5.00 2.56
C GLU A 108 16.76 -4.10 2.14
N VAL A 109 17.93 -4.71 2.05
CA VAL A 109 19.10 -4.15 1.38
C VAL A 109 18.79 -4.10 -0.12
N VAL A 110 18.76 -2.91 -0.70
CA VAL A 110 18.50 -2.75 -2.15
C VAL A 110 19.85 -2.65 -2.85
N GLU A 111 20.18 -3.62 -3.69
CA GLU A 111 21.37 -3.56 -4.56
C GLU A 111 21.26 -2.34 -5.50
N ASP A 112 22.35 -1.58 -5.59
CA ASP A 112 22.47 -0.38 -6.41
C ASP A 112 22.50 -0.74 -7.90
N ASN A 113 21.50 -0.28 -8.64
CA ASN A 113 21.51 -0.23 -10.10
C ASN A 113 21.34 1.23 -10.54
N ASP A 114 22.21 1.71 -11.43
CA ASP A 114 22.33 3.12 -11.82
C ASP A 114 21.07 3.71 -12.48
N GLU A 115 20.23 2.90 -13.14
CA GLU A 115 18.95 3.36 -13.72
C GLU A 115 17.89 3.70 -12.65
N LEU A 116 17.98 3.10 -11.45
CA LEU A 116 17.05 3.37 -10.34
C LEU A 116 17.34 4.71 -9.65
N ASN A 117 18.49 5.36 -9.91
CA ASN A 117 18.88 6.58 -9.21
C ASN A 117 17.99 7.78 -9.56
N ASN A 118 17.55 7.90 -10.81
CA ASN A 118 16.68 9.00 -11.24
C ASN A 118 15.27 8.89 -10.63
N ASP A 119 14.70 7.69 -10.63
CA ASP A 119 13.37 7.44 -10.04
C ASP A 119 13.41 7.58 -8.51
N ARG A 120 14.50 7.14 -7.87
CA ARG A 120 14.74 7.35 -6.43
C ARG A 120 14.81 8.84 -6.10
N GLN A 121 15.55 9.64 -6.85
CA GLN A 121 15.65 11.10 -6.64
C GLN A 121 14.31 11.80 -6.84
N ARG A 122 13.58 11.48 -7.91
CA ARG A 122 12.26 12.07 -8.17
C ARG A 122 11.26 11.75 -7.06
N GLY A 123 11.27 10.52 -6.57
CA GLY A 123 10.48 10.12 -5.42
C GLY A 123 10.85 10.91 -4.15
N GLN A 124 12.15 11.10 -3.90
CA GLN A 124 12.64 11.83 -2.72
C GLN A 124 12.17 13.29 -2.76
N GLN A 125 12.27 13.94 -3.92
CA GLN A 125 11.81 15.33 -4.10
C GLN A 125 10.31 15.47 -3.81
N ARG A 126 9.47 14.61 -4.38
CA ARG A 126 8.02 14.63 -4.12
C ARG A 126 7.67 14.46 -2.64
N ARG A 127 8.40 13.62 -1.92
CA ARG A 127 8.18 13.43 -0.48
C ARG A 127 8.60 14.65 0.33
N GLU A 128 9.70 15.29 -0.05
CA GLU A 128 10.13 16.53 0.59
C GLU A 128 9.09 17.64 0.40
N GLU A 129 8.52 17.76 -0.81
CA GLU A 129 7.39 18.65 -1.09
C GLU A 129 6.19 18.35 -0.17
N ILE A 130 5.76 17.07 -0.09
CA ILE A 130 4.62 16.65 0.73
C ILE A 130 4.89 16.91 2.23
N LYS A 131 6.09 16.62 2.72
CA LYS A 131 6.50 16.88 4.11
C LYS A 131 6.38 18.36 4.45
N ASN A 132 6.83 19.23 3.55
CA ASN A 132 6.74 20.67 3.74
C ASN A 132 5.27 21.15 3.74
N ILE A 133 4.43 20.62 2.85
CA ILE A 133 2.99 20.94 2.81
C ILE A 133 2.29 20.52 4.10
N ILE A 134 2.49 19.27 4.55
CA ILE A 134 1.89 18.74 5.79
C ILE A 134 2.25 19.64 6.97
N PHE A 135 3.54 20.01 7.09
CA PHE A 135 3.99 20.84 8.19
C PHE A 135 3.43 22.28 8.12
N GLN A 136 3.34 22.87 6.93
CA GLN A 136 2.76 24.21 6.74
C GLN A 136 1.27 24.26 7.05
N LEU A 137 0.54 23.20 6.71
CA LEU A 137 -0.91 23.10 6.91
C LEU A 137 -1.30 22.54 8.30
N GLN A 138 -0.33 22.08 9.09
CA GLN A 138 -0.53 21.45 10.40
C GLN A 138 -1.56 20.29 10.38
N LEU A 139 -1.60 19.53 9.28
CA LEU A 139 -2.42 18.32 9.12
C LEU A 139 -1.81 17.13 9.87
#